data_AF-A0A7V2PF06-F1
#
_entry.id   AF-A0A7V2PF06-F1
#
_cell.length_a   1.000
_cell.length_b   1.000
_cell.length_c   1.000
_cell.angle_alpha   90.00
_cell.angle_beta   90.00
_cell.angle_gamma   90.00
#
_symmetry.space_group_name_H-M   'P 1'
#
loop_
_entity.id
_entity.type
_entity.pdbx_description
1 polymer ?
#
loop_
_entity_poly.entity_id
_entity_poly.type
_entity_poly.pdbx_seq_one_letter_code
_entity_poly.pdbx_strand_id
1 'polypeptide(L)'
;MAEEQNKFMEIPEDIKALMHQTWLPALVTTLLAEINELPKEHREHLLTKMCITCEDLALAGALGCQPGMSWDDYCTFIKEAAPPIGPWTIKQDGNVYDLYYDCTVGPDGKPRCHCPLVQLAMIAQQNPFCCEGGARIAGRMIASATNKKIDHAETVESAAKTGSMVCHYRVRTR
;
A
#
# COMPACT_ATOMS: atom_id res chain seq x y z
N MET A 1 14.75 -25.43 30.47
CA MET A 1 14.09 -24.17 30.88
C MET A 1 13.85 -23.23 29.68
N ALA A 2 14.84 -22.94 28.81
CA ALA A 2 14.61 -22.11 27.62
C ALA A 2 13.94 -22.85 26.45
N GLU A 3 14.13 -24.17 26.32
CA GLU A 3 13.55 -24.97 25.24
C GLU A 3 12.07 -25.34 25.44
N GLU A 4 11.56 -25.31 26.67
CA GLU A 4 10.15 -25.64 26.96
C GLU A 4 9.19 -24.46 26.74
N GLN A 5 9.69 -23.21 26.72
CA GLN A 5 8.87 -22.05 26.34
C GLN A 5 8.58 -21.97 24.84
N ASN A 6 9.40 -22.60 23.99
CA ASN A 6 9.19 -22.62 22.54
C ASN A 6 8.06 -23.57 22.09
N LYS A 7 7.63 -24.51 22.94
CA LYS A 7 6.56 -25.47 22.59
C LYS A 7 5.15 -24.86 22.60
N PHE A 8 4.98 -23.66 23.14
CA PHE A 8 3.69 -22.95 23.19
C PHE A 8 3.55 -21.83 22.13
N MET A 9 4.52 -21.68 21.22
CA MET A 9 4.54 -20.52 20.31
C MET A 9 4.08 -20.82 18.88
N GLU A 10 3.80 -22.07 18.53
CA GLU A 10 3.27 -22.38 17.21
C GLU A 10 1.74 -22.30 17.24
N ILE A 11 1.21 -21.16 16.79
CA ILE A 11 -0.22 -20.97 16.62
C ILE A 11 -0.69 -21.93 15.51
N PRO A 12 -1.69 -22.79 15.76
CA PRO A 12 -2.25 -23.67 14.72
C PRO A 12 -2.74 -22.89 13.49
N GLU A 13 -2.64 -23.47 12.29
CA GLU A 13 -2.99 -22.79 11.04
C GLU A 13 -4.46 -22.37 10.96
N ASP A 14 -5.37 -23.15 11.54
CA ASP A 14 -6.78 -22.80 11.68
C ASP A 14 -6.99 -21.57 12.57
N ILE A 15 -6.21 -21.45 13.65
CA ILE A 15 -6.23 -20.28 14.52
C ILE A 15 -5.62 -19.06 13.82
N LYS A 16 -4.51 -19.23 13.08
CA LYS A 16 -3.96 -18.16 12.22
C LYS A 16 -4.99 -17.70 11.20
N ALA A 17 -5.65 -18.63 10.53
CA ALA A 17 -6.71 -18.31 9.56
C ALA A 17 -7.85 -17.52 10.23
N LEU A 18 -8.30 -17.95 11.42
CA LEU A 18 -9.32 -17.24 12.18
C LEU A 18 -8.89 -15.82 12.57
N MET A 19 -7.64 -15.65 13.01
CA MET A 19 -7.05 -14.34 13.31
C MET A 19 -7.05 -13.43 12.07
N HIS A 20 -6.57 -13.92 10.93
CA HIS A 20 -6.40 -13.12 9.71
C HIS A 20 -7.69 -12.85 8.95
N GLN A 21 -8.62 -13.80 8.92
CA GLN A 21 -9.84 -13.71 8.10
C GLN A 21 -11.03 -13.17 8.87
N THR A 22 -11.04 -13.27 10.20
CA THR A 22 -12.20 -12.87 11.02
C THR A 22 -11.84 -11.80 12.05
N TRP A 23 -10.88 -12.07 12.94
CA TRP A 23 -10.63 -11.18 14.08
C TRP A 23 -9.99 -9.86 13.69
N LEU A 24 -8.88 -9.90 12.92
CA LEU A 24 -8.18 -8.71 12.48
C LEU A 24 -9.09 -7.79 11.62
N PRO A 25 -9.81 -8.29 10.60
CA PRO A 25 -10.74 -7.46 9.84
C PRO A 25 -11.82 -6.81 10.71
N ALA A 26 -12.40 -7.54 11.67
CA ALA A 26 -13.42 -7.00 12.57
C ALA A 26 -12.87 -5.88 13.47
N LEU A 27 -11.68 -6.08 14.03
CA LEU A 27 -11.00 -5.09 14.88
C LEU A 27 -10.61 -3.84 14.10
N VAL A 28 -9.99 -4.01 12.92
CA VAL A 28 -9.57 -2.88 12.07
C VAL A 28 -10.78 -2.11 11.55
N THR A 29 -11.85 -2.80 11.16
CA THR A 29 -13.11 -2.15 10.74
C THR A 29 -13.70 -1.31 11.86
N THR A 30 -13.79 -1.85 13.07
CA THR A 30 -14.32 -1.12 14.24
C THR A 30 -13.45 0.10 14.56
N LEU A 31 -12.12 -0.07 14.59
CA LEU A 31 -11.18 1.02 14.84
C LEU A 31 -11.32 2.16 13.81
N LEU A 32 -11.42 1.83 12.53
CA LEU A 32 -11.54 2.83 11.48
C LEU A 32 -12.88 3.53 11.47
N ALA A 33 -13.97 2.85 11.85
CA ALA A 33 -15.27 3.49 12.04
C ALA A 33 -15.17 4.59 13.10
N GLU A 34 -14.60 4.28 14.26
CA GLU A 34 -14.40 5.27 15.34
C GLU A 34 -13.44 6.41 14.93
N ILE A 35 -12.36 6.12 14.20
CA ILE A 35 -11.45 7.15 13.68
C ILE A 35 -12.19 8.11 12.74
N ASN A 36 -13.16 7.62 11.95
CA ASN A 36 -13.90 8.45 11.01
C ASN A 36 -14.81 9.47 11.70
N GLU A 37 -15.28 9.18 12.90
CA GLU A 37 -16.12 10.07 13.73
C GLU A 37 -15.32 11.18 14.43
N LEU A 38 -13.98 11.09 14.44
CA LEU A 38 -13.13 12.12 15.03
C LEU A 38 -13.19 13.44 14.24
N PRO A 39 -12.93 14.59 14.90
CA PRO A 39 -12.70 15.86 14.21
C PRO A 39 -11.64 15.71 13.11
N LYS A 40 -11.86 16.41 11.99
CA LYS A 40 -11.08 16.27 10.75
C LYS A 40 -9.57 16.23 11.00
N GLU A 41 -9.03 17.18 11.74
CA GLU A 41 -7.59 17.28 12.01
C GLU A 41 -7.03 16.05 12.74
N HIS A 42 -7.73 15.55 13.76
CA HIS A 42 -7.31 14.36 14.51
C HIS A 42 -7.42 13.09 13.66
N ARG A 43 -8.50 12.97 12.89
CA ARG A 43 -8.69 11.86 11.95
C ARG A 43 -7.57 11.81 10.92
N GLU A 44 -7.29 12.94 10.26
CA GLU A 44 -6.25 13.05 9.23
C GLU A 44 -4.86 12.75 9.80
N HIS A 45 -4.55 13.23 11.01
CA HIS A 45 -3.30 12.93 11.69
C HIS A 45 -3.12 11.42 11.96
N LEU A 46 -4.15 10.76 12.49
CA LEU A 46 -4.10 9.32 12.77
C LEU A 46 -4.00 8.49 11.49
N LEU A 47 -4.85 8.77 10.49
CA LEU A 47 -4.83 8.07 9.22
C LEU A 47 -3.49 8.27 8.50
N THR A 48 -2.88 9.46 8.59
CA THR A 48 -1.55 9.73 8.02
C THR A 48 -0.49 8.86 8.68
N LYS A 49 -0.47 8.79 10.01
CA LYS A 49 0.46 7.94 10.74
C LYS A 49 0.31 6.46 10.39
N MET A 50 -0.93 5.98 10.33
CA MET A 50 -1.22 4.60 9.90
C MET A 50 -0.72 4.35 8.48
N CYS A 51 -0.98 5.27 7.55
CA CYS A 51 -0.48 5.18 6.19
C CYS A 51 1.04 5.09 6.18
N ILE A 52 1.76 6.02 6.82
CA ILE A 52 3.24 6.04 6.87
C ILE A 52 3.80 4.68 7.32
N THR A 53 3.21 4.06 8.36
CA THR A 53 3.63 2.72 8.79
C THR A 53 3.43 1.67 7.69
N CYS A 54 2.30 1.68 6.98
CA CYS A 54 2.10 0.81 5.82
C CYS A 54 3.10 1.10 4.69
N GLU A 55 3.45 2.37 4.45
CA GLU A 55 4.42 2.78 3.43
C GLU A 55 5.82 2.22 3.73
N ASP A 56 6.26 2.32 4.99
CA ASP A 56 7.56 1.82 5.42
C ASP A 56 7.66 0.30 5.27
N LEU A 57 6.62 -0.43 5.67
CA LEU A 57 6.56 -1.88 5.50
C LEU A 57 6.52 -2.29 4.03
N ALA A 58 5.75 -1.58 3.21
CA ALA A 58 5.66 -1.83 1.78
C ALA A 58 7.01 -1.63 1.09
N LEU A 59 7.75 -0.57 1.42
CA LEU A 59 9.08 -0.32 0.86
C LEU A 59 10.14 -1.29 1.38
N ALA A 60 10.09 -1.67 2.66
CA ALA A 60 11.07 -2.61 3.21
C ALA A 60 10.94 -4.01 2.61
N GLY A 61 9.72 -4.48 2.34
CA GLY A 61 9.48 -5.88 1.96
C GLY A 61 9.01 -6.12 0.53
N ALA A 62 8.24 -5.21 -0.06
CA ALA A 62 7.39 -5.53 -1.21
C ALA A 62 7.63 -4.68 -2.47
N LEU A 63 8.04 -3.42 -2.31
CA LEU A 63 8.08 -2.42 -3.39
C LEU A 63 9.36 -1.56 -3.40
N GLY A 64 10.28 -1.79 -2.47
CA GLY A 64 11.53 -1.03 -2.37
C GLY A 64 12.61 -1.48 -3.35
N CYS A 65 13.48 -0.51 -3.70
CA CYS A 65 14.71 -0.77 -4.43
C CYS A 65 15.72 -1.47 -3.50
N GLN A 66 16.28 -2.62 -3.92
CA GLN A 66 17.26 -3.36 -3.12
C GLN A 66 18.65 -2.72 -3.25
N PRO A 67 19.55 -2.91 -2.26
CA PRO A 67 20.92 -2.41 -2.36
C PRO A 67 21.62 -2.89 -3.63
N GLY A 68 22.15 -1.95 -4.42
CA GLY A 68 22.85 -2.24 -5.69
C GLY A 68 21.94 -2.52 -6.90
N MET A 69 20.62 -2.47 -6.74
CA MET A 69 19.67 -2.63 -7.84
C MET A 69 19.71 -1.41 -8.78
N SER A 70 19.83 -1.65 -10.08
CA SER A 70 19.77 -0.59 -11.09
C SER A 70 18.32 -0.14 -11.35
N TRP A 71 18.15 0.98 -12.05
CA TRP A 71 16.82 1.43 -12.47
C TRP A 71 16.09 0.42 -13.37
N ASP A 72 16.82 -0.21 -14.30
CA ASP A 72 16.25 -1.19 -15.22
C ASP A 72 15.86 -2.49 -14.48
N ASP A 73 16.69 -2.93 -13.53
CA ASP A 73 16.37 -4.05 -12.65
C ASP A 73 15.15 -3.73 -11.78
N TYR A 74 15.07 -2.50 -11.26
CA TYR A 74 13.92 -2.05 -10.48
C TYR A 74 12.64 -2.05 -11.31
N CYS A 75 12.68 -1.52 -12.53
CA CYS A 75 11.55 -1.53 -13.45
C CYS A 75 11.09 -2.94 -13.80
N THR A 76 12.03 -3.89 -13.91
CA THR A 76 11.71 -5.31 -14.14
C THR A 76 11.06 -5.92 -12.91
N PHE A 77 11.67 -5.73 -11.73
CA PHE A 77 11.18 -6.24 -10.45
C PHE A 77 9.71 -5.85 -10.17
N ILE A 78 9.37 -4.57 -10.29
CA ILE A 78 8.00 -4.11 -9.97
C ILE A 78 6.95 -4.53 -11.02
N LYS A 79 7.37 -4.76 -12.27
CA LYS A 79 6.50 -5.28 -13.33
C LYS A 79 6.18 -6.75 -13.11
N GLU A 80 7.08 -7.48 -12.47
CA GLU A 80 6.94 -8.91 -12.17
C GLU A 80 6.43 -9.17 -10.75
N ALA A 81 6.25 -8.13 -9.93
CA ALA A 81 5.72 -8.24 -8.59
C ALA A 81 4.33 -8.91 -8.59
N ALA A 82 4.20 -9.99 -7.82
CA ALA A 82 3.00 -10.80 -7.80
C ALA A 82 1.79 -10.04 -7.21
N PRO A 83 0.56 -10.33 -7.67
CA PRO A 83 -0.64 -9.86 -7.01
C PRO A 83 -0.71 -10.30 -5.54
N PRO A 84 -1.25 -9.46 -4.62
CA PRO A 84 -1.88 -8.17 -4.88
C PRO A 84 -0.90 -6.99 -4.90
N ILE A 85 0.40 -7.22 -4.72
CA ILE A 85 1.40 -6.16 -4.57
C ILE A 85 1.70 -5.46 -5.89
N GLY A 86 1.71 -6.20 -6.99
CA GLY A 86 1.83 -5.71 -8.37
C GLY A 86 0.89 -6.47 -9.32
N PRO A 87 1.13 -6.43 -10.64
CA PRO A 87 2.25 -5.75 -11.31
C PRO A 87 2.07 -4.23 -11.36
N TRP A 88 3.17 -3.50 -11.54
CA TRP A 88 3.17 -2.07 -11.78
C TRP A 88 3.67 -1.72 -13.17
N THR A 89 3.07 -0.70 -13.79
CA THR A 89 3.61 -0.08 -15.00
C THR A 89 4.19 1.28 -14.65
N ILE A 90 5.45 1.53 -15.01
CA ILE A 90 6.06 2.85 -14.94
C ILE A 90 6.26 3.39 -16.34
N LYS A 91 5.78 4.62 -16.58
CA LYS A 91 6.11 5.44 -17.75
C LYS A 91 6.94 6.63 -17.29
N GLN A 92 8.00 6.92 -18.02
CA GLN A 92 8.88 8.06 -17.73
C GLN A 92 8.89 9.00 -18.93
N ASP A 93 8.70 10.29 -18.66
CA ASP A 93 8.94 11.39 -19.60
C ASP A 93 9.80 12.46 -18.90
N GLY A 94 11.10 12.47 -19.24
CA GLY A 94 12.08 13.32 -18.57
C GLY A 94 12.15 13.08 -17.06
N ASN A 95 11.72 14.08 -16.28
CA ASN A 95 11.66 14.07 -14.81
C ASN A 95 10.26 13.77 -14.26
N VAL A 96 9.32 13.37 -15.12
CA VAL A 96 7.97 12.96 -14.72
C VAL A 96 7.86 11.45 -14.85
N TYR A 97 7.36 10.82 -13.79
CA TYR A 97 7.15 9.39 -13.70
C TYR A 97 5.67 9.14 -13.39
N ASP A 98 5.02 8.35 -14.23
CA ASP A 98 3.65 7.90 -14.05
C ASP A 98 3.66 6.42 -13.69
N LEU A 99 3.20 6.11 -12.48
CA LEU A 99 3.12 4.76 -11.94
C LEU A 99 1.66 4.32 -11.93
N TYR A 100 1.38 3.18 -12.56
CA TYR A 100 0.06 2.60 -12.68
C TYR A 100 0.03 1.24 -12.00
N TYR A 101 -0.98 1.04 -11.16
CA TYR A 101 -1.33 -0.25 -10.60
C TYR A 101 -2.75 -0.61 -11.05
N ASP A 102 -2.90 -1.78 -11.65
CA ASP A 102 -4.21 -2.30 -12.05
C ASP A 102 -4.96 -2.80 -10.82
N CYS A 103 -6.11 -2.18 -10.53
CA CYS A 103 -6.89 -2.53 -9.36
C CYS A 103 -7.48 -3.93 -9.48
N THR A 104 -7.42 -4.69 -8.39
CA THR A 104 -8.20 -5.93 -8.27
C THR A 104 -9.69 -5.60 -8.24
N VAL A 105 -10.53 -6.50 -8.75
CA VAL A 105 -12.00 -6.32 -8.74
C VAL A 105 -12.60 -7.14 -7.61
N GLY A 106 -13.36 -6.49 -6.74
CA GLY A 106 -14.06 -7.15 -5.65
C GLY A 106 -15.27 -7.97 -6.15
N PRO A 107 -15.86 -8.83 -5.29
CA PRO A 107 -17.07 -9.58 -5.62
C PRO A 107 -18.29 -8.72 -5.98
N ASP A 108 -18.28 -7.44 -5.58
CA ASP A 108 -19.28 -6.43 -5.92
C ASP A 108 -19.07 -5.80 -7.31
N GLY A 109 -18.10 -6.29 -8.08
CA GLY A 109 -17.75 -5.76 -9.40
C GLY A 109 -17.02 -4.41 -9.36
N LYS A 110 -16.61 -3.92 -8.18
CA LYS A 110 -15.97 -2.61 -8.03
C LYS A 110 -14.44 -2.75 -7.87
N PRO A 111 -13.65 -1.79 -8.40
CA PRO A 111 -12.20 -1.81 -8.23
C PRO A 111 -11.80 -1.62 -6.76
N ARG A 112 -10.69 -2.25 -6.38
CA ARG A 112 -10.05 -2.21 -5.06
C ARG A 112 -8.68 -1.56 -5.16
N CYS A 113 -8.50 -0.48 -4.41
CA CYS A 113 -7.24 0.23 -4.29
C CYS A 113 -6.12 -0.68 -3.80
N HIS A 114 -4.91 -0.35 -4.20
CA HIS A 114 -3.66 -1.00 -3.78
C HIS A 114 -3.34 -0.91 -2.28
N CYS A 115 -4.15 -0.22 -1.48
CA CYS A 115 -3.94 -0.11 -0.03
C CYS A 115 -3.82 -1.52 0.60
N PRO A 116 -2.75 -1.83 1.37
CA PRO A 116 -2.57 -3.15 1.96
C PRO A 116 -3.76 -3.60 2.82
N LEU A 117 -4.39 -2.67 3.55
CA LEU A 117 -5.59 -2.98 4.34
C LEU A 117 -6.78 -3.40 3.46
N VAL A 118 -6.90 -2.85 2.25
CA VAL A 118 -7.92 -3.23 1.28
C VAL A 118 -7.57 -4.56 0.63
N GLN A 119 -6.32 -4.73 0.19
CA GLN A 119 -5.84 -5.96 -0.48
C GLN A 119 -5.86 -7.18 0.45
N LEU A 120 -5.64 -6.99 1.75
CA LEU A 120 -5.75 -8.03 2.77
C LEU A 120 -7.18 -8.21 3.30
N ALA A 121 -8.17 -7.56 2.68
CA ALA A 121 -9.57 -7.58 3.09
C ALA A 121 -9.79 -7.20 4.57
N MET A 122 -8.87 -6.42 5.17
CA MET A 122 -8.99 -5.93 6.54
C MET A 122 -10.00 -4.80 6.65
N ILE A 123 -10.28 -4.11 5.55
CA ILE A 123 -11.25 -3.02 5.48
C ILE A 123 -12.16 -3.18 4.25
N ALA A 124 -13.46 -2.98 4.45
CA ALA A 124 -14.44 -3.04 3.37
C ALA A 124 -14.56 -1.71 2.60
N GLN A 125 -14.40 -0.59 3.31
CA GLN A 125 -14.52 0.75 2.74
C GLN A 125 -13.14 1.33 2.45
N GLN A 126 -12.95 1.74 1.19
CA GLN A 126 -11.72 2.38 0.76
C GLN A 126 -11.83 3.88 1.01
N ASN A 127 -10.82 4.47 1.66
CA ASN A 127 -10.83 5.88 1.99
C ASN A 127 -9.95 6.67 0.98
N PRO A 128 -10.50 7.65 0.25
CA PRO A 128 -9.72 8.49 -0.67
C PRO A 128 -8.52 9.18 0.00
N PHE A 129 -8.59 9.47 1.30
CA PHE A 129 -7.49 10.04 2.06
C PHE A 129 -6.23 9.16 2.02
N CYS A 130 -6.41 7.84 2.06
CA CYS A 130 -5.30 6.90 2.03
C CYS A 130 -4.58 6.85 0.66
N CYS A 131 -5.18 7.41 -0.41
CA CYS A 131 -4.52 7.48 -1.72
C CYS A 131 -3.27 8.37 -1.70
N GLU A 132 -3.22 9.38 -0.82
CA GLU A 132 -2.03 10.20 -0.63
C GLU A 132 -0.83 9.37 -0.14
N GLY A 133 -1.08 8.34 0.67
CA GLY A 133 -0.05 7.38 1.07
C GLY A 133 0.50 6.60 -0.13
N GLY A 134 -0.37 6.22 -1.07
CA GLY A 134 0.05 5.62 -2.34
C GLY A 134 0.94 6.56 -3.17
N ALA A 135 0.59 7.84 -3.25
CA ALA A 135 1.42 8.83 -3.94
C ALA A 135 2.79 9.02 -3.25
N ARG A 136 2.83 9.05 -1.92
CA ARG A 136 4.10 9.12 -1.16
C ARG A 136 4.97 7.88 -1.38
N ILE A 137 4.39 6.68 -1.38
CA ILE A 137 5.09 5.44 -1.70
C ILE A 137 5.69 5.54 -3.10
N ALA A 138 4.90 5.92 -4.11
CA ALA A 138 5.38 6.10 -5.47
C ALA A 138 6.54 7.10 -5.54
N GLY A 139 6.44 8.22 -4.81
CA GLY A 139 7.53 9.18 -4.68
C GLY A 139 8.81 8.54 -4.13
N ARG A 140 8.71 7.82 -3.01
CA ARG A 140 9.85 7.15 -2.35
C ARG A 140 10.45 6.06 -3.23
N MET A 141 9.62 5.28 -3.92
CA MET A 141 10.03 4.28 -4.93
C MET A 141 10.93 4.92 -6.00
N ILE A 142 10.46 5.99 -6.63
CA ILE A 142 11.23 6.71 -7.66
C ILE A 142 12.50 7.34 -7.06
N ALA A 143 12.42 7.92 -5.88
CA ALA A 143 13.58 8.52 -5.21
C ALA A 143 14.69 7.49 -4.99
N SER A 144 14.34 6.33 -4.45
CA SER A 144 15.27 5.24 -4.20
C SER A 144 15.84 4.65 -5.49
N ALA A 145 15.01 4.46 -6.52
CA ALA A 145 15.43 3.80 -7.75
C ALA A 145 16.21 4.71 -8.71
N THR A 146 16.02 6.03 -8.63
CA THR A 146 16.69 7.00 -9.52
C THR A 146 17.77 7.84 -8.83
N ASN A 147 17.85 7.77 -7.49
CA ASN A 147 18.68 8.63 -6.65
C ASN A 147 18.43 10.13 -6.88
N LYS A 148 17.23 10.51 -7.32
CA LYS A 148 16.81 11.90 -7.51
C LYS A 148 15.95 12.38 -6.35
N LYS A 149 15.95 13.71 -6.13
CA LYS A 149 15.07 14.33 -5.14
C LYS A 149 13.65 14.44 -5.72
N ILE A 150 12.65 14.04 -4.92
CA ILE A 150 11.24 14.23 -5.29
C ILE A 150 10.83 15.68 -5.05
N ASP A 151 10.27 16.28 -6.09
CA ASP A 151 9.62 17.58 -6.01
C ASP A 151 8.19 17.45 -5.51
N HIS A 152 7.44 16.58 -6.16
CA HIS A 152 6.02 16.41 -5.92
C HIS A 152 5.57 15.00 -6.28
N ALA A 153 4.63 14.47 -5.52
CA ALA A 153 3.93 13.23 -5.84
C ALA A 153 2.44 13.39 -5.56
N GLU A 154 1.60 12.93 -6.48
CA GLU A 154 0.14 13.08 -6.40
C GLU A 154 -0.61 11.84 -6.89
N THR A 155 -1.84 11.66 -6.39
CA THR A 155 -2.81 10.71 -6.96
C THR A 155 -3.59 11.39 -8.07
N VAL A 156 -3.38 10.93 -9.30
CA VAL A 156 -4.12 11.40 -10.49
C VAL A 156 -5.51 10.78 -10.50
N GLU A 157 -5.58 9.45 -10.41
CA GLU A 157 -6.83 8.69 -10.31
C GLU A 157 -6.66 7.45 -9.43
N SER A 158 -7.75 6.96 -8.85
CA SER A 158 -7.78 5.72 -8.06
C SER A 158 -9.19 5.15 -7.96
N ALA A 159 -9.28 3.88 -7.55
CA ALA A 159 -10.56 3.26 -7.22
C ALA A 159 -11.34 4.03 -6.14
N ALA A 160 -10.66 4.47 -5.07
CA ALA A 160 -11.31 5.19 -3.97
C ALA A 160 -11.71 6.63 -4.34
N LYS A 161 -10.84 7.36 -5.07
CA LYS A 161 -11.06 8.79 -5.37
C LYS A 161 -12.01 9.00 -6.55
N THR A 162 -11.90 8.14 -7.57
CA THR A 162 -12.56 8.34 -8.87
C THR A 162 -13.34 7.12 -9.36
N GLY A 163 -13.26 5.98 -8.67
CA GLY A 163 -13.84 4.73 -9.17
C GLY A 163 -13.06 4.10 -10.32
N SER A 164 -11.84 4.57 -10.60
CA SER A 164 -11.00 4.09 -11.69
C SER A 164 -10.54 2.65 -11.47
N MET A 165 -10.34 1.92 -12.57
CA MET A 165 -9.77 0.56 -12.56
C MET A 165 -8.26 0.57 -12.36
N VAL A 166 -7.64 1.74 -12.30
CA VAL A 166 -6.22 1.92 -12.05
C VAL A 166 -6.01 2.86 -10.87
N CYS A 167 -4.99 2.57 -10.06
CA CYS A 167 -4.37 3.57 -9.21
C CYS A 167 -3.22 4.19 -9.99
N HIS A 168 -3.36 5.47 -10.35
CA HIS A 168 -2.35 6.23 -11.07
C HIS A 168 -1.75 7.29 -10.15
N TYR A 169 -0.45 7.18 -9.92
CA TYR A 169 0.34 8.16 -9.20
C TYR A 169 1.35 8.83 -10.12
N ARG A 170 1.45 10.15 -10.01
CA ARG A 170 2.43 10.94 -10.75
C ARG A 170 3.48 11.49 -9.81
N VAL A 171 4.74 11.28 -10.16
CA VAL A 171 5.90 11.73 -9.41
C VAL A 171 6.74 12.65 -10.30
N ARG A 172 7.17 13.78 -9.75
CA ARG A 172 8.07 14.73 -10.40
C ARG A 172 9.37 14.83 -9.61
N THR A 173 10.50 14.78 -10.29
CA THR A 173 11.84 14.89 -9.69
C THR A 173 12.54 16.19 -10.10
N ARG A 174 13.54 16.61 -9.31
CA ARG A 174 14.46 17.71 -9.62
C ARG A 174 15.87 17.19 -9.82
#